data_AF-A0A3N0XMS9-F1
#
_entry.id   AF-A0A3N0XMS9-F1
#
_cell.length_a   1.000
_cell.length_b   1.000
_cell.length_c   1.000
_cell.angle_alpha   90.00
_cell.angle_beta   90.00
_cell.angle_gamma   90.00
#
_symmetry.space_group_name_H-M   'P 1'
#
loop_
_entity.id
_entity.type
_entity.pdbx_description
1 polymer ?
#
loop_
_entity_poly.entity_id
_entity_poly.type
_entity_poly.pdbx_seq_one_letter_code
_entity_poly.pdbx_strand_id
1 'polypeptide(L)'
;FLRLINVSLPKKTRKNGTLYAMVFLHQAGVTPWQDPHQVHLVTQLTTYMLPKPPEISLITGQDDPQEINSSSTELPLTISYDSIALGKLRFWIHMQDAVYSLQQFGFTEKDADEIKGIFVDTNLYFLALTFFVAAFHLLFDFLAFKNDISFWKHKKSMVGMSSKAVLWRCFSTIVIFLYLLDEQTSLLVLIPAGIGSLIEVWKVKKAFKIHVIWRGLTPTFLFGKLDESEKRTEHYDTLAMKYLSYLLYPLCVGGAVYSLVFVKYKSWYSWIINSLVNGVYAFGFLFMLPQLFVNYKLKSVAHLPWKAFMYKAFNTFIDDVFAFIITMPASHRLACFRDDVVFLVYLYQRWLYPVDKTRVNEYGVSYDEKPKGKSHKD
;
A
#
# COMPACT_ATOMS: atom_id res chain seq x y z
N PHE A 1 -37.44 2.02 -13.66
CA PHE A 1 -38.11 1.18 -14.70
C PHE A 1 -36.99 0.63 -15.57
N LEU A 2 -36.54 -0.60 -15.31
CA LEU A 2 -35.41 -1.18 -16.04
C LEU A 2 -35.93 -1.88 -17.30
N ARG A 3 -35.54 -1.40 -18.48
CA ARG A 3 -35.92 -2.04 -19.76
C ARG A 3 -34.67 -2.57 -20.46
N LEU A 4 -34.78 -3.81 -20.93
CA LEU A 4 -33.72 -4.53 -21.63
C LEU A 4 -34.00 -4.52 -23.13
N ILE A 5 -33.02 -4.12 -23.94
CA ILE A 5 -33.08 -4.18 -25.40
C ILE A 5 -31.91 -5.00 -25.90
N ASN A 6 -32.19 -6.07 -26.66
CA ASN A 6 -31.15 -6.86 -27.31
C ASN A 6 -30.86 -6.27 -28.70
N VAL A 7 -29.61 -5.92 -28.95
CA VAL A 7 -29.12 -5.36 -30.22
C VAL A 7 -28.04 -6.29 -30.78
N SER A 8 -28.15 -6.68 -32.03
CA SER A 8 -27.13 -7.47 -32.73
C SER A 8 -26.00 -6.55 -33.20
N LEU A 9 -24.78 -6.74 -32.69
CA LEU A 9 -23.62 -5.95 -33.12
C LEU A 9 -23.03 -6.50 -34.44
N PRO A 10 -23.00 -5.71 -35.53
CA PRO A 10 -22.45 -6.16 -36.81
C PRO A 10 -20.93 -6.38 -36.74
N LYS A 11 -20.42 -7.34 -37.53
CA LYS A 11 -18.98 -7.66 -37.62
C LYS A 11 -18.08 -6.47 -37.96
N LYS A 12 -18.60 -5.47 -38.70
CA LYS A 12 -17.86 -4.22 -39.02
C LYS A 12 -17.57 -3.38 -37.78
N THR A 13 -18.55 -3.24 -36.88
CA THR A 13 -18.44 -2.52 -35.60
C THR A 13 -17.46 -3.20 -34.64
N ARG A 14 -17.29 -4.53 -34.74
CA ARG A 14 -16.29 -5.26 -33.95
C ARG A 14 -14.86 -5.07 -34.43
N LYS A 15 -14.66 -4.84 -35.74
CA LYS A 15 -13.34 -4.68 -36.33
C LYS A 15 -12.77 -3.28 -36.14
N ASN A 16 -13.63 -2.26 -36.16
CA ASN A 16 -13.23 -0.87 -35.94
C ASN A 16 -13.29 -0.47 -34.45
N GLY A 17 -14.02 -1.23 -33.62
CA GLY A 17 -14.14 -0.97 -32.19
C GLY A 17 -14.87 0.34 -31.87
N THR A 18 -15.69 0.89 -32.77
CA THR A 18 -16.37 2.17 -32.55
C THR A 18 -17.89 1.98 -32.48
N LEU A 19 -18.43 2.14 -31.27
CA LEU A 19 -19.87 2.21 -31.01
C LEU A 19 -20.17 3.57 -30.39
N TYR A 20 -21.21 4.25 -30.87
CA TYR A 20 -21.66 5.53 -30.33
C TYR A 20 -23.12 5.43 -29.87
N ALA A 21 -23.43 6.04 -28.73
CA ALA A 21 -24.79 6.33 -28.31
C ALA A 21 -25.11 7.80 -28.61
N MET A 22 -26.29 8.03 -29.19
CA MET A 22 -26.85 9.37 -29.38
C MET A 22 -28.12 9.48 -28.52
N VAL A 23 -28.10 10.38 -27.55
CA VAL A 23 -29.23 10.65 -26.66
C VAL A 23 -29.81 12.02 -27.01
N PHE A 24 -31.12 12.04 -27.26
CA PHE A 24 -31.87 13.24 -27.61
C PHE A 24 -32.82 13.58 -26.46
N LEU A 25 -32.72 14.79 -25.92
CA LEU A 25 -33.75 15.36 -25.06
C LEU A 25 -34.54 16.38 -25.88
N HIS A 26 -35.82 16.14 -26.12
CA HIS A 26 -36.67 17.00 -26.95
C HIS A 26 -38.09 17.10 -26.36
N GLN A 27 -38.87 18.09 -26.78
CA GLN A 27 -40.26 18.25 -26.37
C GLN A 27 -41.11 17.05 -26.81
N ALA A 28 -41.98 16.60 -25.90
CA ALA A 28 -42.92 15.52 -26.17
C ALA A 28 -43.84 15.88 -27.36
N GLY A 29 -43.89 15.02 -28.38
CA GLY A 29 -44.72 15.21 -29.56
C GLY A 29 -44.00 15.81 -30.79
N VAL A 30 -42.76 16.26 -30.65
CA VAL A 30 -41.91 16.72 -31.77
C VAL A 30 -40.85 15.67 -32.06
N THR A 31 -40.48 15.41 -33.31
CA THR A 31 -39.34 14.50 -33.57
C THR A 31 -38.03 15.19 -33.18
N PRO A 32 -37.02 14.47 -32.66
CA PRO A 32 -35.74 15.08 -32.29
C PRO A 32 -35.18 15.95 -33.41
N TRP A 33 -35.12 15.42 -34.62
CA TRP A 33 -34.58 16.10 -35.82
C TRP A 33 -35.27 17.43 -36.21
N GLN A 34 -36.43 17.75 -35.62
CA GLN A 34 -37.22 18.94 -35.91
C GLN A 34 -37.40 19.85 -34.69
N ASP A 35 -36.85 19.49 -33.52
CA ASP A 35 -36.95 20.32 -32.31
C ASP A 35 -35.77 21.31 -32.22
N PRO A 36 -36.00 22.63 -32.24
CA PRO A 36 -34.96 23.63 -32.06
C PRO A 36 -34.42 23.69 -30.62
N HIS A 37 -35.12 23.11 -29.65
CA HIS A 37 -34.75 23.07 -28.23
C HIS A 37 -34.22 21.69 -27.80
N GLN A 38 -33.67 20.93 -28.74
CA GLN A 38 -33.09 19.63 -28.43
C GLN A 38 -31.70 19.73 -27.80
N VAL A 39 -31.43 18.85 -26.83
CA VAL A 39 -30.08 18.59 -26.34
C VAL A 39 -29.62 17.26 -26.90
N HIS A 40 -28.51 17.28 -27.63
CA HIS A 40 -27.85 16.09 -28.17
C HIS A 40 -26.63 15.74 -27.33
N LEU A 41 -26.55 14.51 -26.88
CA LEU A 41 -25.31 13.95 -26.35
C LEU A 41 -24.88 12.78 -27.23
N VAL A 42 -23.70 12.90 -27.84
CA VAL A 42 -23.05 11.79 -28.53
C VAL A 42 -21.91 11.31 -27.65
N THR A 43 -21.93 10.04 -27.27
CA THR A 43 -20.87 9.44 -26.45
C THR A 43 -20.38 8.15 -27.08
N GLN A 44 -19.06 7.95 -27.07
CA GLN A 44 -18.46 6.69 -27.49
C GLN A 44 -18.67 5.65 -26.39
N LEU A 45 -19.22 4.49 -26.76
CA LEU A 45 -19.54 3.40 -25.84
C LEU A 45 -18.44 2.32 -25.78
N THR A 46 -17.40 2.45 -26.61
CA THR A 46 -16.32 1.47 -26.72
C THR A 46 -15.00 2.09 -26.31
N THR A 47 -14.30 1.42 -25.39
CA THR A 47 -12.93 1.72 -25.01
C THR A 47 -12.01 0.58 -25.44
N TYR A 48 -10.78 0.90 -25.84
CA TYR A 48 -9.80 -0.11 -26.23
C TYR A 48 -9.26 -0.79 -24.97
N MET A 49 -9.58 -2.08 -24.78
CA MET A 49 -8.97 -2.88 -23.72
C MET A 49 -7.57 -3.33 -24.16
N LEU A 50 -6.55 -2.88 -23.42
CA LEU A 50 -5.23 -3.49 -23.49
C LEU A 50 -5.32 -4.96 -23.02
N PRO A 51 -4.73 -5.93 -23.75
CA PRO A 51 -4.67 -7.31 -23.29
C PRO A 51 -3.99 -7.35 -21.92
N LYS A 52 -4.64 -7.96 -20.92
CA LYS A 52 -3.96 -8.25 -19.66
C LYS A 52 -2.82 -9.23 -19.95
N PRO A 53 -1.61 -9.01 -19.41
CA PRO A 53 -0.53 -9.97 -19.57
C PRO A 53 -0.96 -11.33 -18.99
N PRO A 54 -0.69 -12.46 -19.69
CA PRO A 54 -1.08 -13.78 -19.21
C PRO A 54 -0.31 -14.14 -17.93
N GLU A 55 -1.02 -14.65 -16.92
CA GLU A 55 -0.42 -15.22 -15.72
C GLU A 55 -0.07 -16.69 -16.00
N ILE A 56 1.21 -17.04 -15.90
CA ILE A 56 1.74 -18.32 -16.35
C ILE A 56 2.06 -19.19 -15.13
N SER A 57 1.76 -20.48 -15.23
CA SER A 57 2.30 -21.45 -14.28
C SER A 57 3.80 -21.64 -14.58
N LEU A 58 4.70 -21.25 -13.68
CA LEU A 58 6.14 -21.26 -13.95
C LEU A 58 6.72 -22.65 -14.24
N ILE A 59 6.05 -23.73 -13.80
CA ILE A 59 6.48 -25.11 -14.01
C ILE A 59 5.82 -25.74 -15.24
N THR A 60 4.51 -25.55 -15.43
CA THR A 60 3.75 -26.23 -16.49
C THR A 60 3.60 -25.40 -17.77
N GLY A 61 3.90 -24.11 -17.74
CA GLY A 61 3.91 -23.24 -18.93
C GLY A 61 2.55 -23.04 -19.62
N GLN A 62 1.44 -23.39 -18.96
CA GLN A 62 0.11 -23.28 -19.55
C GLN A 62 -0.47 -21.87 -19.42
N ASP A 63 -0.74 -21.26 -20.57
CA ASP A 63 -1.53 -20.03 -20.75
C ASP A 63 -3.02 -20.42 -20.92
N ASP A 64 -3.91 -19.86 -20.10
CA ASP A 64 -5.36 -19.94 -20.32
C ASP A 64 -5.99 -18.55 -20.48
N PRO A 65 -5.83 -17.90 -21.64
CA PRO A 65 -6.78 -16.90 -22.09
C PRO A 65 -7.78 -17.58 -23.04
N GLN A 66 -9.03 -17.76 -22.60
CA GLN A 66 -10.11 -18.09 -23.51
C GLN A 66 -10.30 -16.92 -24.50
N GLU A 67 -9.76 -17.06 -25.71
CA GLU A 67 -10.10 -16.16 -26.81
C GLU A 67 -11.59 -16.31 -27.15
N ILE A 68 -12.27 -15.17 -27.29
CA ILE A 68 -13.65 -15.12 -27.77
C ILE A 68 -13.66 -15.75 -29.17
N ASN A 69 -14.40 -16.85 -29.31
CA ASN A 69 -14.43 -17.69 -30.52
C ASN A 69 -14.65 -16.84 -31.78
N SER A 70 -13.64 -16.80 -32.66
CA SER A 70 -13.56 -15.94 -33.86
C SER A 70 -14.61 -16.26 -34.94
N SER A 71 -15.38 -17.33 -34.73
CA SER A 71 -16.42 -17.85 -35.62
C SER A 71 -17.79 -17.15 -35.49
N SER A 72 -18.05 -16.38 -34.42
CA SER A 72 -19.33 -15.65 -34.27
C SER A 72 -19.41 -14.48 -35.27
N THR A 73 -20.52 -14.36 -36.01
CA THR A 73 -20.81 -13.21 -36.91
C THR A 73 -21.57 -12.08 -36.23
N GLU A 74 -22.37 -12.42 -35.22
CA GLU A 74 -23.19 -11.51 -34.42
C GLU A 74 -22.94 -11.80 -32.94
N LEU A 75 -22.98 -10.74 -32.13
CA LEU A 75 -22.95 -10.84 -30.67
C LEU A 75 -24.22 -10.18 -30.12
N PRO A 76 -24.97 -10.85 -29.23
CA PRO A 76 -26.10 -10.23 -28.56
C PRO A 76 -25.58 -9.20 -27.56
N LEU A 77 -25.89 -7.92 -27.79
CA LEU A 77 -25.68 -6.83 -26.84
C LEU A 77 -26.98 -6.57 -26.10
N THR A 78 -27.00 -6.79 -24.79
CA THR A 78 -28.13 -6.41 -23.94
C THR A 78 -27.90 -5.02 -23.38
N ILE A 79 -28.71 -4.06 -23.81
CA ILE A 79 -28.69 -2.68 -23.32
C ILE A 79 -29.74 -2.55 -22.22
N SER A 80 -29.31 -2.12 -21.04
CA SER A 80 -30.19 -1.78 -19.91
C SER A 80 -30.23 -0.27 -19.75
N TYR A 81 -31.43 0.32 -19.69
CA TYR A 81 -31.61 1.74 -19.35
C TYR A 81 -32.60 1.94 -18.21
N ASP A 82 -32.41 3.02 -17.45
CA ASP A 82 -33.27 3.41 -16.36
C ASP A 82 -33.45 4.95 -16.34
N SER A 83 -34.52 5.42 -15.68
CA SER A 83 -34.80 6.83 -15.50
C SER A 83 -33.79 7.49 -14.56
N ILE A 84 -33.35 8.69 -14.89
CA ILE A 84 -32.43 9.49 -14.07
C ILE A 84 -33.14 10.73 -13.51
N ALA A 85 -32.90 11.06 -12.24
CA ALA A 85 -33.39 12.30 -11.66
C ALA A 85 -32.72 13.53 -12.31
N LEU A 86 -33.45 14.63 -12.47
CA LEU A 86 -32.96 15.85 -13.12
C LEU A 86 -31.69 16.41 -12.44
N GLY A 87 -31.61 16.35 -11.11
CA GLY A 87 -30.43 16.78 -10.36
C GLY A 87 -29.20 15.92 -10.67
N LYS A 88 -29.37 14.60 -10.75
CA LYS A 88 -28.30 13.67 -11.13
C LYS A 88 -27.87 13.90 -12.58
N LEU A 89 -28.81 14.15 -13.50
CA LEU A 89 -28.49 14.52 -14.89
C LEU A 89 -27.68 15.82 -14.99
N ARG A 90 -28.07 16.88 -14.27
CA ARG A 90 -27.32 18.15 -14.24
C ARG A 90 -25.89 17.95 -13.71
N PHE A 91 -25.75 17.14 -12.66
CA PHE A 91 -24.42 16.76 -12.16
C PHE A 91 -23.57 16.08 -13.24
N TRP A 92 -24.14 15.13 -14.00
CA TRP A 92 -23.42 14.45 -15.10
C TRP A 92 -22.95 15.41 -16.19
N ILE A 93 -23.78 16.39 -16.56
CA ILE A 93 -23.41 17.40 -17.57
C ILE A 93 -22.22 18.22 -17.07
N HIS A 94 -22.29 18.75 -15.85
CA HIS A 94 -21.16 19.50 -15.27
C HIS A 94 -19.90 18.66 -15.10
N MET A 95 -20.04 17.38 -14.74
CA MET A 95 -18.92 16.47 -14.61
C MET A 95 -18.27 16.20 -15.98
N GLN A 96 -19.08 16.03 -17.03
CA GLN A 96 -18.60 15.87 -18.40
C GLN A 96 -17.82 17.11 -18.87
N ASP A 97 -18.32 18.31 -18.59
CA ASP A 97 -17.62 19.56 -18.91
C ASP A 97 -16.28 19.68 -18.15
N ALA A 98 -16.26 19.28 -16.88
CA ALA A 98 -15.05 19.28 -16.06
C ALA A 98 -14.00 18.29 -16.60
N VAL A 99 -14.42 17.07 -16.97
CA VAL A 99 -13.55 16.05 -17.56
C VAL A 99 -13.04 16.50 -18.94
N TYR A 100 -13.88 17.10 -19.77
CA TYR A 100 -13.44 17.70 -21.04
C TYR A 100 -12.42 18.82 -20.83
N SER A 101 -12.60 19.65 -19.81
CA SER A 101 -11.61 20.67 -19.43
C SER A 101 -10.27 20.04 -19.00
N LEU A 102 -10.29 18.93 -18.25
CA LEU A 102 -9.07 18.20 -17.87
C LEU A 102 -8.34 17.62 -19.09
N GLN A 103 -9.07 17.16 -20.11
CA GLN A 103 -8.46 16.68 -21.36
C GLN A 103 -7.68 17.79 -22.09
N GLN A 104 -8.15 19.05 -22.02
CA GLN A 104 -7.40 20.19 -22.55
C GLN A 104 -6.10 20.46 -21.78
N PHE A 105 -6.02 20.07 -20.51
CA PHE A 105 -4.80 20.11 -19.70
C PHE A 105 -3.88 18.89 -19.92
N GLY A 106 -4.17 18.03 -20.90
CA GLY A 106 -3.33 16.89 -21.30
C GLY A 106 -3.72 15.54 -20.71
N PHE A 107 -4.90 15.44 -20.08
CA PHE A 107 -5.46 14.13 -19.68
C PHE A 107 -5.89 13.33 -20.91
N THR A 108 -5.64 12.02 -20.90
CA THR A 108 -6.03 11.15 -22.01
C THR A 108 -7.53 10.81 -21.94
N GLU A 109 -8.14 10.38 -23.05
CA GLU A 109 -9.51 9.88 -23.05
C GLU A 109 -9.72 8.69 -22.11
N LYS A 110 -8.66 7.90 -21.90
CA LYS A 110 -8.66 6.81 -20.92
C LYS A 110 -8.81 7.33 -19.49
N ASP A 111 -8.04 8.33 -19.10
CA ASP A 111 -8.11 8.91 -17.75
C ASP A 111 -9.49 9.55 -17.49
N ALA A 112 -10.07 10.16 -18.53
CA ALA A 112 -11.42 10.71 -18.49
C ALA A 112 -12.49 9.64 -18.25
N ASP A 113 -12.40 8.49 -18.91
CA ASP A 113 -13.33 7.38 -18.73
C ASP A 113 -13.15 6.67 -17.39
N GLU A 114 -11.91 6.60 -16.86
CA GLU A 114 -11.66 6.13 -15.50
C GLU A 114 -12.35 7.03 -14.46
N ILE A 115 -12.24 8.36 -14.60
CA ILE A 115 -12.94 9.31 -13.74
C ILE A 115 -14.46 9.10 -13.83
N LYS A 116 -15.03 8.97 -15.03
CA LYS A 116 -16.46 8.71 -15.20
C LYS A 116 -16.89 7.40 -14.56
N GLY A 117 -16.12 6.32 -14.76
CA GLY A 117 -16.39 5.01 -14.17
C GLY A 117 -16.47 5.07 -12.64
N ILE A 118 -15.57 5.83 -12.00
CA ILE A 118 -15.59 6.03 -10.54
C ILE A 118 -16.94 6.62 -10.08
N PHE A 119 -17.51 7.61 -10.77
CA PHE A 119 -18.79 8.21 -10.37
C PHE A 119 -20.03 7.42 -10.81
N VAL A 120 -19.94 6.61 -11.88
CA VAL A 120 -21.09 5.84 -12.40
C VAL A 120 -21.26 4.55 -11.59
N ASP A 121 -20.15 3.84 -11.40
CA ASP A 121 -20.15 2.48 -10.86
C ASP A 121 -20.06 2.46 -9.33
N THR A 122 -19.75 3.61 -8.69
CA THR A 122 -19.56 3.70 -7.23
C THR A 122 -20.65 4.53 -6.57
N ASN A 123 -21.10 4.09 -5.39
CA ASN A 123 -21.97 4.88 -4.54
C ASN A 123 -21.25 6.17 -4.09
N LEU A 124 -21.86 7.34 -4.32
CA LEU A 124 -21.29 8.65 -3.96
C LEU A 124 -20.88 8.74 -2.49
N TYR A 125 -21.63 8.10 -1.57
CA TYR A 125 -21.27 8.05 -0.15
C TYR A 125 -19.98 7.23 0.08
N PHE A 126 -19.81 6.12 -0.65
CA PHE A 126 -18.61 5.30 -0.58
C PHE A 126 -17.40 6.02 -1.19
N LEU A 127 -17.61 6.76 -2.28
CA LEU A 127 -16.57 7.58 -2.90
C LEU A 127 -16.11 8.70 -1.96
N ALA A 128 -17.05 9.43 -1.34
CA ALA A 128 -16.73 10.50 -0.39
C ALA A 128 -15.99 9.96 0.85
N LEU A 129 -16.42 8.80 1.37
CA LEU A 129 -15.72 8.11 2.45
C LEU A 129 -14.29 7.73 2.04
N THR A 130 -14.11 7.17 0.84
CA THR A 130 -12.81 6.77 0.30
C THR A 130 -11.87 7.97 0.20
N PHE A 131 -12.34 9.12 -0.30
CA PHE A 131 -11.56 10.34 -0.36
C PHE A 131 -11.14 10.84 1.04
N PHE A 132 -12.07 10.86 1.98
CA PHE A 132 -11.80 11.28 3.35
C PHE A 132 -10.75 10.39 4.01
N VAL A 133 -10.94 9.07 3.95
CA VAL A 133 -10.02 8.07 4.49
C VAL A 133 -8.64 8.20 3.84
N ALA A 134 -8.57 8.38 2.51
CA ALA A 134 -7.32 8.61 1.79
C ALA A 134 -6.55 9.86 2.28
N ALA A 135 -7.26 10.96 2.52
CA ALA A 135 -6.65 12.20 3.02
C ALA A 135 -6.05 12.03 4.43
N PHE A 136 -6.74 11.33 5.33
CA PHE A 136 -6.23 11.07 6.68
C PHE A 136 -5.01 10.16 6.69
N HIS A 137 -4.98 9.15 5.84
CA HIS A 137 -3.83 8.24 5.73
C HIS A 137 -2.57 8.99 5.28
N LEU A 138 -2.66 9.78 4.20
CA LEU A 138 -1.54 10.61 3.75
C LEU A 138 -1.04 11.57 4.84
N LEU A 139 -1.97 12.16 5.60
CA LEU A 139 -1.62 13.04 6.71
C LEU A 139 -0.84 12.28 7.80
N PHE A 140 -1.28 11.08 8.18
CA PHE A 140 -0.62 10.30 9.22
C PHE A 140 0.72 9.73 8.77
N ASP A 141 0.84 9.26 7.53
CA ASP A 141 2.12 8.88 6.95
C ASP A 141 3.12 10.02 7.00
N PHE A 142 2.69 11.22 6.58
CA PHE A 142 3.53 12.41 6.63
C PHE A 142 3.98 12.74 8.07
N LEU A 143 3.07 12.66 9.04
CA LEU A 143 3.40 12.90 10.44
C LEU A 143 4.35 11.84 11.01
N ALA A 144 4.16 10.57 10.63
CA ALA A 144 5.02 9.47 11.02
C ALA A 144 6.44 9.67 10.48
N PHE A 145 6.58 9.98 9.18
CA PHE A 145 7.87 10.29 8.56
C PHE A 145 8.55 11.49 9.20
N LYS A 146 7.80 12.59 9.42
CA LYS A 146 8.33 13.79 10.06
C LYS A 146 8.88 13.49 11.45
N ASN A 147 8.13 12.74 12.26
CA ASN A 147 8.54 12.38 13.61
C ASN A 147 9.78 11.48 13.60
N ASP A 148 9.81 10.49 12.72
CA ASP A 148 10.90 9.53 12.60
C ASP A 148 12.21 10.19 12.10
N ILE A 149 12.12 11.03 11.06
CA ILE A 149 13.25 11.85 10.59
C ILE A 149 13.75 12.77 11.71
N SER A 150 12.85 13.44 12.43
CA SER A 150 13.22 14.33 13.54
C SER A 150 13.95 13.54 14.64
N PHE A 151 13.42 12.40 15.06
CA PHE A 151 14.01 11.53 16.06
C PHE A 151 15.43 11.10 15.67
N TRP A 152 15.58 10.55 14.45
CA TRP A 152 16.88 10.09 13.97
C TRP A 152 17.84 11.25 13.72
N LYS A 153 17.37 12.44 13.30
CA LYS A 153 18.22 13.63 13.09
C LYS A 153 18.88 14.08 14.38
N HIS A 154 18.15 14.09 15.50
CA HIS A 154 18.65 14.56 16.80
C HIS A 154 19.41 13.50 17.60
N LYS A 155 19.28 12.21 17.29
CA LYS A 155 19.98 11.12 18.00
C LYS A 155 21.47 11.08 17.64
N LYS A 156 22.33 11.21 18.66
CA LYS A 156 23.81 11.18 18.54
C LYS A 156 24.45 9.87 19.00
N SER A 157 23.80 9.16 19.93
CA SER A 157 24.26 7.86 20.46
C SER A 157 23.36 6.74 19.93
N MET A 158 23.97 5.60 19.55
CA MET A 158 23.26 4.39 19.12
C MET A 158 23.02 3.41 20.29
N VAL A 159 23.44 3.77 21.51
CA VAL A 159 23.20 3.00 22.74
C VAL A 159 21.69 2.71 22.87
N GLY A 160 21.35 1.43 23.06
CA GLY A 160 19.97 0.96 23.15
C GLY A 160 19.29 0.65 21.81
N MET A 161 19.97 0.76 20.66
CA MET A 161 19.45 0.31 19.36
C MET A 161 20.36 -0.75 18.73
N SER A 162 19.75 -1.82 18.22
CA SER A 162 20.48 -2.88 17.50
C SER A 162 20.74 -2.48 16.04
N SER A 163 22.01 -2.32 15.66
CA SER A 163 22.41 -2.04 14.26
C SER A 163 21.95 -3.13 13.29
N LYS A 164 21.88 -4.38 13.74
CA LYS A 164 21.32 -5.52 12.98
C LYS A 164 19.83 -5.33 12.72
N ALA A 165 19.08 -4.85 13.71
CA ALA A 165 17.66 -4.55 13.55
C ALA A 165 17.42 -3.40 12.56
N VAL A 166 18.25 -2.35 12.58
CA VAL A 166 18.17 -1.25 11.61
C VAL A 166 18.42 -1.75 10.18
N LEU A 167 19.45 -2.59 9.98
CA LEU A 167 19.74 -3.18 8.67
C LEU A 167 18.60 -4.09 8.20
N TRP A 168 18.06 -4.93 9.10
CA TRP A 168 16.94 -5.82 8.80
C TRP A 168 15.68 -5.05 8.42
N ARG A 169 15.36 -3.97 9.14
CA ARG A 169 14.24 -3.08 8.80
C ARG A 169 14.41 -2.47 7.42
N CYS A 170 15.60 -1.97 7.10
CA CYS A 170 15.90 -1.43 5.77
C CYS A 170 15.71 -2.47 4.67
N PHE A 171 16.26 -3.68 4.84
CA PHE A 171 16.07 -4.78 3.89
C PHE A 171 14.58 -5.13 3.71
N SER A 172 13.86 -5.27 4.82
CA SER A 172 12.44 -5.62 4.84
C SER A 172 11.60 -4.58 4.09
N THR A 173 11.79 -3.29 4.37
CA THR A 173 11.06 -2.20 3.73
C THR A 173 11.34 -2.12 2.23
N ILE A 174 12.57 -2.36 1.79
CA ILE A 174 12.92 -2.40 0.36
C ILE A 174 12.20 -3.56 -0.34
N VAL A 175 12.21 -4.75 0.25
CA VAL A 175 11.52 -5.93 -0.30
C VAL A 175 10.02 -5.69 -0.42
N ILE A 176 9.40 -5.11 0.62
CA ILE A 176 7.96 -4.75 0.62
C ILE A 176 7.67 -3.71 -0.47
N PHE A 177 8.51 -2.68 -0.62
CA PHE A 177 8.33 -1.68 -1.67
C PHE A 177 8.40 -2.29 -3.07
N LEU A 178 9.39 -3.15 -3.34
CA LEU A 178 9.51 -3.84 -4.64
C LEU A 178 8.29 -4.72 -4.94
N TYR A 179 7.71 -5.33 -3.92
CA TYR A 179 6.48 -6.10 -4.06
C TYR A 179 5.26 -5.26 -4.38
N LEU A 180 5.07 -4.17 -3.63
CA LEU A 180 4.00 -3.22 -3.90
C LEU A 180 4.10 -2.62 -5.32
N LEU A 181 5.33 -2.48 -5.82
CA LEU A 181 5.60 -2.05 -7.20
C LEU A 181 5.25 -3.15 -8.23
N ASP A 182 5.64 -4.41 -7.99
CA ASP A 182 5.33 -5.56 -8.89
C ASP A 182 3.84 -5.89 -8.96
N GLU A 183 3.13 -5.72 -7.83
CA GLU A 183 1.67 -5.89 -7.73
C GLU A 183 0.87 -4.69 -8.28
N GLN A 184 1.54 -3.63 -8.76
CA GLN A 184 0.90 -2.43 -9.31
C GLN A 184 -0.14 -1.84 -8.34
N THR A 185 0.23 -1.75 -7.06
CA THR A 185 -0.65 -1.25 -6.01
C THR A 185 -0.97 0.24 -6.17
N SER A 186 -2.01 0.70 -5.46
CA SER A 186 -2.42 2.11 -5.54
C SER A 186 -1.27 3.05 -5.19
N LEU A 187 -1.15 4.15 -5.94
CA LEU A 187 -0.11 5.17 -5.71
C LEU A 187 -0.13 5.71 -4.27
N LEU A 188 -1.32 5.74 -3.68
CA LEU A 188 -1.57 6.13 -2.30
C LEU A 188 -0.77 5.30 -1.29
N VAL A 189 -0.55 4.02 -1.56
CA VAL A 189 0.25 3.12 -0.70
C VAL A 189 1.69 3.04 -1.19
N LEU A 190 1.90 3.00 -2.51
CA LEU A 190 3.21 2.84 -3.12
C LEU A 190 4.16 4.02 -2.86
N ILE A 191 3.65 5.26 -2.96
CA ILE A 191 4.47 6.46 -2.79
C ILE A 191 4.99 6.57 -1.34
N PRO A 192 4.15 6.49 -0.29
CA PRO A 192 4.64 6.45 1.10
C PRO A 192 5.61 5.31 1.37
N ALA A 193 5.34 4.09 0.87
CA ALA A 193 6.27 2.96 1.01
C ALA A 193 7.65 3.25 0.38
N GLY A 194 7.66 3.88 -0.79
CA GLY A 194 8.89 4.32 -1.46
C GLY A 194 9.66 5.38 -0.66
N ILE A 195 8.98 6.40 -0.15
CA ILE A 195 9.59 7.42 0.73
C ILE A 195 10.14 6.76 1.99
N GLY A 196 9.39 5.87 2.63
CA GLY A 196 9.81 5.11 3.80
C GLY A 196 11.08 4.29 3.55
N SER A 197 11.17 3.63 2.40
CA SER A 197 12.37 2.89 1.97
C SER A 197 13.60 3.80 1.89
N LEU A 198 13.48 5.00 1.31
CA LEU A 198 14.57 5.98 1.25
C LEU A 198 14.99 6.48 2.64
N ILE A 199 14.03 6.70 3.54
CA ILE A 199 14.31 7.09 4.93
C ILE A 199 15.09 5.99 5.65
N GLU A 200 14.71 4.71 5.50
CA GLU A 200 15.41 3.58 6.11
C GLU A 200 16.87 3.45 5.61
N VAL A 201 17.11 3.66 4.32
CA VAL A 201 18.47 3.70 3.76
C VAL A 201 19.29 4.83 4.39
N TRP A 202 18.69 6.02 4.58
CA TRP A 202 19.34 7.12 5.28
C TRP A 202 19.67 6.78 6.74
N LYS A 203 18.78 6.09 7.45
CA LYS A 203 19.04 5.62 8.82
C LYS A 203 20.20 4.64 8.88
N VAL A 204 20.29 3.68 7.97
CA VAL A 204 21.42 2.74 7.88
C VAL A 204 22.72 3.51 7.70
N LYS A 205 22.79 4.44 6.75
CA LYS A 205 23.97 5.29 6.52
C LYS A 205 24.39 6.01 7.82
N LYS A 206 23.42 6.52 8.58
CA LYS A 206 23.66 7.21 9.85
C LYS A 206 24.08 6.26 10.98
N ALA A 207 23.42 5.12 11.13
CA ALA A 207 23.64 4.13 12.18
C ALA A 207 25.06 3.55 12.10
N PHE A 208 25.51 3.20 10.89
CA PHE A 208 26.86 2.69 10.66
C PHE A 208 27.94 3.80 10.63
N LYS A 209 27.55 5.07 10.85
CA LYS A 209 28.42 6.25 10.79
C LYS A 209 29.36 6.20 9.57
N ILE A 210 28.81 5.85 8.41
CA ILE A 210 29.61 5.57 7.20
C ILE A 210 30.23 6.89 6.74
N HIS A 211 31.51 7.08 7.03
CA HIS A 211 32.31 8.14 6.44
C HIS A 211 32.87 7.61 5.13
N VAL A 212 32.26 7.99 4.02
CA VAL A 212 32.77 7.66 2.69
C VAL A 212 33.95 8.60 2.44
N ILE A 213 35.16 8.12 2.70
CA ILE A 213 36.38 8.84 2.33
C ILE A 213 36.72 8.42 0.91
N TRP A 214 36.60 9.36 -0.03
CA TRP A 214 37.02 9.16 -1.40
C TRP A 214 38.55 9.28 -1.47
N ARG A 215 39.23 8.14 -1.66
CA ARG A 215 40.64 8.09 -2.08
C ARG A 215 40.68 7.47 -3.49
N GLY A 216 40.64 8.31 -4.53
CA GLY A 216 40.63 7.87 -5.93
C GLY A 216 39.31 7.22 -6.38
N LEU A 217 39.38 6.20 -7.25
CA LEU A 217 38.24 5.52 -7.90
C LEU A 217 37.51 4.48 -7.02
N THR A 218 38.03 4.15 -5.83
CA THR A 218 37.46 3.11 -4.96
C THR A 218 37.02 3.70 -3.61
N PRO A 219 35.72 3.65 -3.26
CA PRO A 219 35.25 4.14 -1.96
C PRO A 219 35.70 3.19 -0.84
N THR A 220 36.41 3.72 0.18
CA THR A 220 36.77 2.96 1.38
C THR A 220 35.79 3.28 2.51
N PHE A 221 35.08 2.26 3.01
CA PHE A 221 34.10 2.40 4.09
C PHE A 221 34.78 2.26 5.46
N LEU A 222 34.81 3.33 6.27
CA LEU A 222 35.24 3.28 7.67
C LEU A 222 34.01 3.11 8.58
N PHE A 223 33.93 1.97 9.27
CA PHE A 223 32.92 1.70 10.29
C PHE A 223 33.44 2.14 11.67
N GLY A 224 32.62 2.89 12.42
CA GLY A 224 32.96 3.29 13.80
C GLY A 224 32.98 2.10 14.77
N LYS A 225 33.87 2.13 15.78
CA LYS A 225 33.92 1.11 16.83
C LYS A 225 32.62 1.10 17.65
N LEU A 226 32.04 -0.10 17.86
CA LEU A 226 30.92 -0.33 18.76
C LEU A 226 31.36 -0.22 20.23
N ASP A 227 30.51 0.35 21.07
CA ASP A 227 30.78 0.55 22.50
C ASP A 227 30.49 -0.73 23.33
N GLU A 228 31.20 -0.95 24.44
CA GLU A 228 31.05 -2.16 25.28
C GLU A 228 29.65 -2.29 25.91
N SER A 229 28.92 -1.18 26.03
CA SER A 229 27.53 -1.12 26.47
C SER A 229 26.55 -1.65 25.40
N GLU A 230 26.90 -1.58 24.10
CA GLU A 230 26.07 -2.05 22.98
C GLU A 230 26.09 -3.59 22.85
N LYS A 231 27.22 -4.23 23.19
CA LYS A 231 27.38 -5.71 23.15
C LYS A 231 26.47 -6.45 24.13
N ARG A 232 26.14 -5.84 25.27
CA ARG A 232 25.40 -6.52 26.36
C ARG A 232 23.91 -6.69 26.03
N THR A 233 23.34 -5.76 25.28
CA THR A 233 21.95 -5.83 24.77
C THR A 233 21.82 -6.83 23.62
N GLU A 234 22.88 -7.00 22.82
CA GLU A 234 22.89 -7.89 21.65
C GLU A 234 22.81 -9.39 22.01
N HIS A 235 23.25 -9.77 23.21
CA HIS A 235 23.35 -11.17 23.62
C HIS A 235 21.98 -11.85 23.83
N TYR A 236 21.02 -11.14 24.43
CA TYR A 236 19.68 -11.71 24.69
C TYR A 236 18.84 -11.79 23.41
N ASP A 237 18.94 -10.79 22.53
CA ASP A 237 18.30 -10.83 21.20
C ASP A 237 18.87 -11.95 20.33
N THR A 238 20.19 -12.18 20.38
CA THR A 238 20.85 -13.21 19.56
C THR A 238 20.40 -14.63 19.93
N LEU A 239 20.16 -14.91 21.22
CA LEU A 239 19.71 -16.24 21.67
C LEU A 239 18.27 -16.54 21.23
N ALA A 240 17.35 -15.59 21.43
CA ALA A 240 15.97 -15.75 20.99
C ALA A 240 15.88 -15.89 19.46
N MET A 241 16.65 -15.09 18.72
CA MET A 241 16.69 -15.15 17.27
C MET A 241 17.32 -16.42 16.71
N LYS A 242 18.30 -17.01 17.39
CA LYS A 242 18.96 -18.25 16.95
C LYS A 242 18.02 -19.45 16.99
N TYR A 243 17.24 -19.61 18.06
CA TYR A 243 16.29 -20.72 18.14
C TYR A 243 15.12 -20.53 17.19
N LEU A 244 14.68 -19.28 17.04
CA LEU A 244 13.57 -18.93 16.17
C LEU A 244 13.91 -19.10 14.69
N SER A 245 15.16 -18.84 14.29
CA SER A 245 15.60 -19.01 12.90
C SER A 245 15.62 -20.47 12.43
N TYR A 246 15.86 -21.44 13.33
CA TYR A 246 15.82 -22.87 13.00
C TYR A 246 14.43 -23.35 12.59
N LEU A 247 13.36 -22.77 13.14
CA LEU A 247 11.99 -23.05 12.73
C LEU A 247 11.60 -22.29 11.46
N LEU A 248 12.12 -21.07 11.33
CA LEU A 248 11.66 -20.11 10.34
C LEU A 248 12.26 -20.30 8.95
N TYR A 249 13.55 -20.63 8.86
CA TYR A 249 14.16 -20.91 7.56
C TYR A 249 13.47 -22.08 6.83
N PRO A 250 13.20 -23.24 7.47
CA PRO A 250 12.42 -24.30 6.84
C PRO A 250 11.02 -23.89 6.42
N LEU A 251 10.32 -23.08 7.23
CA LEU A 251 8.97 -22.61 6.92
C LEU A 251 8.95 -21.67 5.70
N CYS A 252 9.88 -20.72 5.64
CA CYS A 252 10.01 -19.80 4.50
C CYS A 252 10.41 -20.55 3.21
N VAL A 253 11.36 -21.50 3.30
CA VAL A 253 11.78 -22.32 2.15
C VAL A 253 10.64 -23.22 1.69
N GLY A 254 9.95 -23.90 2.61
CA GLY A 254 8.79 -24.73 2.31
C GLY A 254 7.66 -23.94 1.66
N GLY A 255 7.37 -22.74 2.17
CA GLY A 255 6.39 -21.83 1.59
C GLY A 255 6.77 -21.37 0.18
N ALA A 256 8.05 -21.07 -0.07
CA ALA A 256 8.54 -20.67 -1.39
C ALA A 256 8.50 -21.82 -2.41
N VAL A 257 8.79 -23.06 -1.99
CA VAL A 257 8.66 -24.25 -2.84
C VAL A 257 7.20 -24.56 -3.13
N TYR A 258 6.33 -24.50 -2.11
CA TYR A 258 4.89 -24.67 -2.30
C TYR A 258 4.32 -23.63 -3.28
N SER A 259 4.69 -22.36 -3.12
CA SER A 259 4.22 -21.30 -3.99
C SER A 259 4.70 -21.50 -5.44
N LEU A 260 5.93 -21.96 -5.64
CA LEU A 260 6.46 -22.26 -6.97
C LEU A 260 5.66 -23.35 -7.71
N VAL A 261 5.17 -24.34 -6.98
CA VAL A 261 4.45 -25.50 -7.55
C VAL A 261 2.98 -25.21 -7.80
N PHE A 262 2.31 -24.52 -6.86
CA PHE A 262 0.85 -24.41 -6.86
C PHE A 262 0.32 -23.03 -7.24
N VAL A 263 1.16 -21.99 -7.29
CA VAL A 263 0.73 -20.61 -7.57
C VAL A 263 1.25 -20.16 -8.93
N LYS A 264 0.40 -19.47 -9.69
CA LYS A 264 0.76 -18.87 -10.98
C LYS A 264 1.40 -17.50 -10.75
N TYR A 265 2.40 -17.16 -11.57
CA TYR A 265 3.13 -15.90 -11.45
C TYR A 265 3.34 -15.26 -12.82
N LYS A 266 3.48 -13.93 -12.83
CA LYS A 266 3.80 -13.18 -14.06
C LYS A 266 5.20 -13.51 -14.59
N SER A 267 6.14 -13.80 -13.69
CA SER A 267 7.55 -14.08 -14.02
C SER A 267 8.29 -14.70 -12.84
N TRP A 268 9.50 -15.22 -13.09
CA TRP A 268 10.44 -15.62 -12.05
C TRP A 268 10.78 -14.49 -11.07
N TYR A 269 10.86 -13.26 -11.56
CA TYR A 269 11.04 -12.07 -10.71
C TYR A 269 9.89 -11.92 -9.72
N SER A 270 8.64 -12.01 -10.20
CA SER A 270 7.45 -11.90 -9.36
C SER A 270 7.38 -13.01 -8.30
N TRP A 271 7.78 -14.24 -8.64
CA TRP A 271 7.88 -15.34 -7.66
C TRP A 271 8.94 -15.09 -6.58
N ILE A 272 10.13 -14.62 -6.97
CA ILE A 272 11.21 -14.30 -6.01
C ILE A 272 10.74 -13.21 -5.04
N ILE A 273 10.18 -12.12 -5.57
CA ILE A 273 9.70 -11.01 -4.75
C ILE A 273 8.57 -11.46 -3.82
N ASN A 274 7.56 -12.18 -4.33
CA ASN A 274 6.48 -12.73 -3.51
C ASN A 274 7.01 -13.64 -2.38
N SER A 275 7.97 -14.51 -2.70
CA SER A 275 8.58 -15.41 -1.71
C SER A 275 9.38 -14.65 -0.64
N LEU A 276 10.15 -13.64 -1.06
CA LEU A 276 10.91 -12.78 -0.15
C LEU A 276 10.00 -11.99 0.79
N VAL A 277 8.90 -11.43 0.28
CA VAL A 277 7.93 -10.65 1.06
C VAL A 277 7.23 -11.51 2.10
N ASN A 278 6.76 -12.69 1.72
CA ASN A 278 6.14 -13.63 2.65
C ASN A 278 7.12 -14.03 3.75
N GLY A 279 8.39 -14.24 3.39
CA GLY A 279 9.48 -14.42 4.35
C GLY A 279 9.62 -13.21 5.29
N VAL A 280 9.85 -12.02 4.74
CA VAL A 280 9.98 -10.77 5.50
C VAL A 280 8.80 -10.54 6.45
N TYR A 281 7.59 -10.85 6.01
CA TYR A 281 6.39 -10.77 6.82
C TYR A 281 6.38 -11.77 7.97
N ALA A 282 6.77 -13.03 7.73
CA ALA A 282 6.91 -14.02 8.79
C ALA A 282 7.99 -13.64 9.81
N PHE A 283 9.16 -13.17 9.34
CA PHE A 283 10.22 -12.65 10.20
C PHE A 283 9.76 -11.40 10.99
N GLY A 284 9.06 -10.47 10.34
CA GLY A 284 8.55 -9.24 10.96
C GLY A 284 7.62 -9.52 12.14
N PHE A 285 6.67 -10.45 11.97
CA PHE A 285 5.81 -10.94 13.06
C PHE A 285 6.63 -11.40 14.26
N LEU A 286 7.63 -12.23 13.99
CA LEU A 286 8.45 -12.86 15.00
C LEU A 286 9.35 -11.87 15.73
N PHE A 287 9.87 -10.83 15.07
CA PHE A 287 10.62 -9.76 15.71
C PHE A 287 9.79 -8.93 16.71
N MET A 288 8.45 -8.98 16.63
CA MET A 288 7.58 -8.28 17.58
C MET A 288 7.25 -9.11 18.84
N LEU A 289 7.40 -10.44 18.79
CA LEU A 289 7.08 -11.32 19.92
C LEU A 289 8.03 -11.18 21.13
N PRO A 290 9.36 -11.00 20.99
CA PRO A 290 10.26 -10.83 22.13
C PRO A 290 9.82 -9.70 23.06
N GLN A 291 9.36 -8.57 22.51
CA GLN A 291 8.90 -7.43 23.31
C GLN A 291 7.66 -7.80 24.16
N LEU A 292 6.69 -8.50 23.56
CA LEU A 292 5.51 -8.99 24.28
C LEU A 292 5.89 -10.01 25.36
N PHE A 293 6.83 -10.91 25.05
CA PHE A 293 7.32 -11.91 25.99
C PHE A 293 8.05 -11.27 27.18
N VAL A 294 8.91 -10.28 26.93
CA VAL A 294 9.63 -9.55 27.98
C VAL A 294 8.65 -8.80 28.88
N ASN A 295 7.63 -8.15 28.32
CA ASN A 295 6.58 -7.50 29.11
C ASN A 295 5.84 -8.50 30.02
N TYR A 296 5.52 -9.68 29.49
CA TYR A 296 4.88 -10.75 30.26
C TYR A 296 5.79 -11.28 31.39
N LYS A 297 7.07 -11.52 31.09
CA LYS A 297 8.05 -12.07 32.05
C LYS A 297 8.37 -11.08 33.17
N LEU A 298 8.58 -9.80 32.82
CA LEU A 298 8.92 -8.75 33.78
C LEU A 298 7.71 -8.14 34.48
N LYS A 299 6.48 -8.48 34.04
CA LYS A 299 5.22 -7.94 34.56
C LYS A 299 5.22 -6.40 34.59
N SER A 300 5.85 -5.78 33.59
CA SER A 300 5.88 -4.33 33.39
C SER A 300 5.94 -3.99 31.91
N VAL A 301 5.50 -2.79 31.53
CA VAL A 301 5.58 -2.29 30.14
C VAL A 301 6.48 -1.06 30.09
N ALA A 302 7.43 -1.03 29.14
CA ALA A 302 8.30 0.11 28.96
C ALA A 302 7.50 1.37 28.58
N HIS A 303 7.87 2.52 29.16
CA HIS A 303 7.21 3.79 28.88
C HIS A 303 7.35 4.20 27.40
N LEU A 304 6.20 4.34 26.73
CA LEU A 304 6.11 4.87 25.38
C LEU A 304 5.57 6.31 25.41
N PRO A 305 6.27 7.30 24.81
CA PRO A 305 5.77 8.67 24.73
C PRO A 305 4.38 8.70 24.09
N TRP A 306 3.45 9.47 24.66
CA TRP A 306 2.05 9.52 24.21
C TRP A 306 1.91 9.80 22.71
N LYS A 307 2.74 10.69 22.14
CA LYS A 307 2.75 10.99 20.70
C LYS A 307 3.09 9.77 19.85
N ALA A 308 4.15 9.03 20.19
CA ALA A 308 4.55 7.83 19.46
C ALA A 308 3.51 6.72 19.60
N PHE A 309 2.93 6.58 20.80
CA PHE A 309 1.83 5.64 21.05
C PHE A 309 0.59 5.95 20.20
N MET A 310 0.21 7.24 20.08
CA MET A 310 -0.92 7.64 19.24
C MET A 310 -0.66 7.42 17.77
N TYR A 311 0.55 7.73 17.27
CA TYR A 311 0.88 7.43 15.87
C TYR A 311 0.80 5.93 15.58
N LYS A 312 1.28 5.08 16.50
CA LYS A 312 1.16 3.62 16.37
C LYS A 312 -0.31 3.17 16.33
N ALA A 313 -1.14 3.70 17.23
CA ALA A 313 -2.56 3.37 17.30
C ALA A 313 -3.34 3.80 16.05
N PHE A 314 -3.09 5.02 15.55
CA PHE A 314 -3.77 5.54 14.36
C PHE A 314 -3.32 4.83 13.09
N ASN A 315 -2.03 4.48 12.94
CA ASN A 315 -1.56 3.72 11.79
C ASN A 315 -2.26 2.36 11.71
N THR A 316 -2.25 1.60 12.81
CA THR A 316 -2.98 0.33 12.93
C THR A 316 -4.45 0.45 12.56
N PHE A 317 -5.16 1.42 13.13
CA PHE A 317 -6.60 1.57 12.87
C PHE A 317 -6.90 1.96 11.42
N ILE A 318 -6.11 2.85 10.83
CA ILE A 318 -6.35 3.34 9.47
C ILE A 318 -5.93 2.29 8.42
N ASP A 319 -4.85 1.53 8.65
CA ASP A 319 -4.39 0.47 7.76
C ASP A 319 -5.44 -0.64 7.61
N ASP A 320 -6.13 -1.00 8.70
CA ASP A 320 -7.26 -1.94 8.68
C ASP A 320 -8.43 -1.40 7.82
N VAL A 321 -8.86 -0.17 8.06
CA VAL A 321 -9.94 0.48 7.28
C VAL A 321 -9.55 0.55 5.80
N PHE A 322 -8.28 0.81 5.51
CA PHE A 322 -7.73 0.82 4.15
C PHE A 322 -7.75 -0.54 3.49
N ALA A 323 -7.37 -1.59 4.20
CA ALA A 323 -7.36 -2.94 3.67
C ALA A 323 -8.74 -3.37 3.18
N PHE A 324 -9.84 -2.84 3.75
CA PHE A 324 -11.20 -3.11 3.29
C PHE A 324 -11.66 -2.22 2.12
N ILE A 325 -11.17 -0.98 2.04
CA ILE A 325 -11.66 0.01 1.06
C ILE A 325 -10.80 0.02 -0.21
N ILE A 326 -9.49 -0.14 -0.08
CA ILE A 326 -8.52 0.02 -1.17
C ILE A 326 -7.94 -1.33 -1.55
N THR A 327 -7.80 -1.56 -2.85
CA THR A 327 -7.21 -2.78 -3.38
C THR A 327 -5.73 -2.87 -3.01
N MET A 328 -5.44 -3.64 -1.96
CA MET A 328 -4.09 -3.99 -1.53
C MET A 328 -3.89 -5.51 -1.66
N PRO A 329 -2.66 -5.98 -1.94
CA PRO A 329 -2.38 -7.40 -2.02
C PRO A 329 -2.67 -8.10 -0.70
N ALA A 330 -3.21 -9.33 -0.77
CA ALA A 330 -3.67 -10.06 0.41
C ALA A 330 -2.55 -10.29 1.45
N SER A 331 -1.30 -10.52 0.99
CA SER A 331 -0.14 -10.70 1.86
C SER A 331 0.17 -9.44 2.67
N HIS A 332 0.10 -8.26 2.06
CA HIS A 332 0.27 -6.97 2.73
C HIS A 332 -0.88 -6.70 3.70
N ARG A 333 -2.12 -7.01 3.32
CA ARG A 333 -3.28 -6.87 4.20
C ARG A 333 -3.16 -7.76 5.45
N LEU A 334 -2.72 -9.00 5.27
CA LEU A 334 -2.47 -9.92 6.38
C LEU A 334 -1.32 -9.42 7.28
N ALA A 335 -0.30 -8.78 6.68
CA ALA A 335 0.79 -8.17 7.40
C ALA A 335 0.36 -6.94 8.22
N CYS A 336 -0.57 -6.12 7.74
CA CYS A 336 -1.18 -5.05 8.55
C CYS A 336 -1.98 -5.67 9.72
N PHE A 337 -2.90 -6.58 9.40
CA PHE A 337 -3.77 -7.24 10.39
C PHE A 337 -2.99 -7.91 11.53
N ARG A 338 -1.86 -8.57 11.24
CA ARG A 338 -1.03 -9.18 12.29
C ARG A 338 -0.44 -8.12 13.24
N ASP A 339 -0.03 -6.97 12.71
CA ASP A 339 0.61 -5.89 13.48
C ASP A 339 -0.45 -5.30 14.42
N ASP A 340 -1.72 -5.31 14.00
CA ASP A 340 -2.88 -4.87 14.78
C ASP A 340 -3.22 -5.85 15.90
N VAL A 341 -3.20 -7.16 15.63
CA VAL A 341 -3.33 -8.19 16.69
C VAL A 341 -2.23 -8.05 17.74
N VAL A 342 -0.97 -7.86 17.31
CA VAL A 342 0.16 -7.63 18.21
C VAL A 342 -0.05 -6.35 19.03
N PHE A 343 -0.56 -5.29 18.40
CA PHE A 343 -0.86 -4.02 19.07
C PHE A 343 -1.97 -4.18 20.13
N LEU A 344 -3.04 -4.92 19.85
CA LEU A 344 -4.10 -5.22 20.81
C LEU A 344 -3.58 -6.01 22.01
N VAL A 345 -2.71 -7.01 21.79
CA VAL A 345 -2.05 -7.75 22.88
C VAL A 345 -1.18 -6.80 23.72
N TYR A 346 -0.44 -5.88 23.08
CA TYR A 346 0.32 -4.86 23.78
C TYR A 346 -0.58 -3.94 24.63
N LEU A 347 -1.73 -3.50 24.12
CA LEU A 347 -2.70 -2.71 24.88
C LEU A 347 -3.21 -3.46 26.10
N TYR A 348 -3.53 -4.73 25.93
CA TYR A 348 -3.95 -5.60 27.03
C TYR A 348 -2.86 -5.74 28.10
N GLN A 349 -1.60 -5.96 27.69
CA GLN A 349 -0.46 -6.00 28.61
C GLN A 349 -0.26 -4.67 29.35
N ARG A 350 -0.43 -3.54 28.67
CA ARG A 350 -0.31 -2.21 29.27
C ARG A 350 -1.43 -1.90 30.27
N TRP A 351 -2.61 -2.47 30.06
CA TRP A 351 -3.71 -2.39 31.02
C TRP A 351 -3.45 -3.26 32.25
N LEU A 352 -2.88 -4.45 32.07
CA LEU A 352 -2.62 -5.41 33.15
C LEU A 352 -1.37 -5.09 33.98
N TYR A 353 -0.31 -4.58 33.36
CA TYR A 353 1.00 -4.38 33.99
C TYR A 353 1.35 -2.89 34.14
N PRO A 354 2.01 -2.50 35.25
CA PRO A 354 2.44 -1.12 35.47
C PRO A 354 3.46 -0.67 34.41
N VAL A 355 3.41 0.63 34.09
CA VAL A 355 4.37 1.26 33.16
C VAL A 355 5.67 1.56 33.89
N ASP A 356 6.75 0.93 33.44
CA ASP A 356 8.10 1.14 33.94
C ASP A 356 8.80 2.23 33.13
N LYS A 357 9.13 3.33 33.83
CA LYS A 357 9.77 4.53 33.28
C LYS A 357 11.28 4.39 33.11
N THR A 358 11.90 3.47 33.86
CA THR A 358 13.35 3.22 33.84
C THR A 358 13.75 2.35 32.65
N ARG A 359 12.82 1.52 32.15
CA ARG A 359 13.04 0.64 31.01
C ARG A 359 13.16 1.41 29.70
N VAL A 360 14.19 1.03 28.95
CA VAL A 360 14.40 1.45 27.58
C VAL A 360 13.30 0.86 26.70
N ASN A 361 12.58 1.71 25.95
CA ASN A 361 11.55 1.28 25.02
C ASN A 361 12.14 0.79 23.69
N GLU A 362 11.27 0.34 22.78
CA GLU A 362 11.63 -0.18 21.44
C GLU A 362 12.42 0.81 20.55
N TYR A 363 12.46 2.09 20.92
CA TYR A 363 13.22 3.14 20.24
C TYR A 363 14.56 3.46 20.92
N GLY A 364 14.94 2.71 21.94
CA GLY A 364 16.16 2.95 22.69
C GLY A 364 16.06 4.19 23.60
N VAL A 365 14.89 4.51 24.14
CA VAL A 365 14.67 5.67 25.04
C VAL A 365 14.04 5.22 26.36
N SER A 366 14.62 5.62 27.49
CA SER A 366 13.98 5.54 28.82
C SER A 366 13.49 6.93 29.24
N TYR A 367 12.48 7.01 30.12
CA TYR A 367 11.91 8.30 30.55
C TYR A 367 12.89 9.10 31.42
N ASP A 368 13.78 8.42 32.13
CA ASP A 368 14.74 9.04 33.06
C ASP A 368 16.01 9.58 32.37
N GLU A 369 16.25 9.24 31.10
CA GLU A 369 17.20 9.97 30.26
C GLU A 369 16.61 11.32 29.82
N LYS A 370 16.45 12.25 30.76
CA LYS A 370 16.20 13.66 30.38
C LYS A 370 17.36 14.14 29.50
N PRO A 371 17.10 14.85 28.38
CA PRO A 371 18.16 15.51 27.64
C PRO A 371 18.85 16.49 28.59
N LYS A 372 20.19 16.45 28.68
CA LYS A 372 20.95 17.51 29.35
C LYS A 372 20.49 18.84 28.76
N GLY A 373 19.68 19.58 29.52
CA GLY A 373 19.20 20.90 29.15
C GLY A 373 20.41 21.76 28.83
N LYS A 374 20.30 22.59 27.79
CA LYS A 374 21.29 23.62 27.51
C LYS A 374 21.50 24.43 28.78
N SER A 375 22.71 24.38 29.33
CA SER A 375 23.18 25.43 30.23
C SER A 375 23.06 26.73 29.44
N HIS A 376 22.08 27.57 29.79
CA HIS A 376 22.22 28.99 29.51
C HIS A 376 23.52 29.42 30.20
N LYS A 377 24.46 29.94 29.41
CA LYS A 377 25.51 30.80 29.94
C LYS A 377 24.92 32.19 29.93
N ASP A 378 24.85 32.80 31.10
CA ASP A 378 24.62 34.23 31.27
C ASP A 378 25.73 35.04 30.58
#